data_AF-A0A7E6DH08-F1
#
_entry.id   AF-A0A7E6DH08-F1
#
_cell.length_a   1.000
_cell.length_b   1.000
_cell.length_c   1.000
_cell.angle_alpha   90.00
_cell.angle_beta   90.00
_cell.angle_gamma   90.00
#
_symmetry.space_group_name_H-M   'P 1'
#
loop_
_entity.id
_entity.type
_entity.pdbx_description
1 polymer ?
#
loop_
_entity_poly.entity_id
_entity_poly.type
_entity_poly.pdbx_seq_one_letter_code
_entity_poly.pdbx_strand_id
1 'polypeptide(L)'
;MKTGHFEMVTMLLSAMILMDIFQVKANTLDMADNAFDDEYQKCSDRMEIKYIPQLLKEEKASHQLLEDVWENAKAKWEARKTQLFLPMSFKDNHGIALMAYINEAQEQTPFYQLFNEAVKVAGQSRKDYIYSFQFKALHFYLTKALQLLRRPCEDSYKNVVYSTSQAPSFTGGGLNQARFGHFTLAYSAKPQAADDQHILLTIRSCFGVAIEKFFDKESTSERIVLIPLNEVFHVSQDGAGNNLILLSTNKTCSHHECAFLGGLKTANCVENMDYFQPIHVSSPGDKNQKLEDPGVKSQESPVLPGMKSHEPIQIPGMKIPEPFPLPEYKSQEDINSLTPAPAPAPAAVPVPSPKTHPSASSGKMLLPLFETFVMLISASTINLFVAL
;
A
#
# COMPACT_ATOMS: atom_id res chain seq x y z
N MET A 1 -11.04 -56.64 -10.87
CA MET A 1 -11.20 -55.38 -11.65
C MET A 1 -11.34 -54.16 -10.72
N LYS A 2 -10.36 -53.87 -9.84
CA LYS A 2 -10.36 -52.67 -8.97
C LYS A 2 -9.10 -51.82 -9.08
N THR A 3 -8.05 -52.32 -9.72
CA THR A 3 -6.74 -51.67 -9.85
C THR A 3 -6.76 -50.48 -10.81
N GLY A 4 -7.52 -50.54 -11.90
CA GLY A 4 -7.55 -49.47 -12.91
C GLY A 4 -8.23 -48.16 -12.46
N HIS A 5 -9.08 -48.19 -11.44
CA HIS A 5 -9.73 -46.97 -10.95
C HIS A 5 -8.78 -46.12 -10.10
N PHE A 6 -7.94 -46.77 -9.29
CA PHE A 6 -6.98 -46.08 -8.44
C PHE A 6 -5.86 -45.42 -9.27
N GLU A 7 -5.34 -46.13 -10.27
CA GLU A 7 -4.32 -45.60 -11.21
C GLU A 7 -4.85 -44.43 -12.04
N MET A 8 -6.10 -44.49 -12.49
CA MET A 8 -6.73 -43.39 -13.23
C MET A 8 -6.91 -42.14 -12.35
N VAL A 9 -7.26 -42.31 -11.07
CA VAL A 9 -7.43 -41.19 -10.13
C VAL A 9 -6.08 -40.57 -9.78
N THR A 10 -5.03 -41.35 -9.54
CA THR A 10 -3.69 -40.81 -9.29
C THR A 10 -3.10 -40.12 -10.52
N MET A 11 -3.36 -40.61 -11.73
CA MET A 11 -2.94 -39.95 -12.97
C MET A 11 -3.67 -38.63 -13.22
N LEU A 12 -4.97 -38.54 -12.89
CA LEU A 12 -5.72 -37.29 -12.98
C LEU A 12 -5.27 -36.27 -11.93
N LEU A 13 -5.01 -36.72 -10.70
CA LEU A 13 -4.46 -35.88 -9.63
C LEU A 13 -3.04 -35.40 -9.95
N SER A 14 -2.17 -36.27 -10.46
CA SER A 14 -0.82 -35.87 -10.86
C SER A 14 -0.85 -34.92 -12.04
N ALA A 15 -1.74 -35.12 -13.02
CA ALA A 15 -1.95 -34.17 -14.12
C ALA A 15 -2.50 -32.83 -13.64
N MET A 16 -3.42 -32.78 -12.68
CA MET A 16 -3.89 -31.53 -12.07
C MET A 16 -2.78 -30.82 -11.30
N ILE A 17 -2.00 -31.56 -10.51
CA ILE A 17 -0.85 -31.02 -9.78
C ILE A 17 0.21 -30.49 -10.78
N LEU A 18 0.49 -31.20 -11.89
CA LEU A 18 1.40 -30.72 -12.93
C LEU A 18 0.86 -29.49 -13.68
N MET A 19 -0.45 -29.44 -13.96
CA MET A 19 -1.08 -28.29 -14.61
C MET A 19 -1.07 -27.05 -13.70
N ASP A 20 -1.19 -27.22 -12.38
CA ASP A 20 -1.08 -26.12 -11.40
C ASP A 20 0.38 -25.67 -11.18
N ILE A 21 1.35 -26.59 -11.25
CA ILE A 21 2.79 -26.27 -11.06
C ILE A 21 3.38 -25.51 -12.26
N PHE A 22 2.89 -25.74 -13.49
CA PHE A 22 3.44 -25.14 -14.71
C PHE A 22 2.65 -23.95 -15.27
N GLN A 23 1.75 -23.35 -14.50
CA GLN A 23 1.31 -21.99 -14.79
C GLN A 23 2.41 -21.00 -14.36
N VAL A 24 3.55 -21.00 -15.08
CA VAL A 24 4.46 -19.86 -15.08
C VAL A 24 3.68 -18.73 -15.71
N LYS A 25 2.91 -18.02 -14.88
CA LYS A 25 2.19 -16.83 -15.28
C LYS A 25 3.27 -15.85 -15.68
N ALA A 26 3.44 -15.64 -16.98
CA ALA A 26 4.33 -14.60 -17.49
C ALA A 26 3.95 -13.30 -16.76
N ASN A 27 4.92 -12.64 -16.11
CA ASN A 27 4.69 -11.36 -15.46
C ASN A 27 4.38 -10.33 -16.55
N THR A 28 3.11 -10.18 -16.91
CA THR A 28 2.65 -9.18 -17.87
C THR A 28 2.45 -7.86 -17.14
N LEU A 29 2.98 -6.78 -17.72
CA LEU A 29 2.72 -5.44 -17.21
C LEU A 29 1.29 -5.02 -17.64
N ASP A 30 0.37 -4.91 -16.68
CA ASP A 30 -1.04 -4.62 -16.89
C ASP A 30 -1.57 -3.58 -15.86
N MET A 31 -2.88 -3.45 -15.72
CA MET A 31 -3.48 -2.56 -14.71
C MET A 31 -3.50 -3.14 -13.30
N ALA A 32 -2.93 -4.32 -13.05
CA ALA A 32 -2.80 -4.95 -11.74
C ALA A 32 -4.11 -5.09 -10.94
N ASP A 33 -5.20 -5.51 -11.60
CA ASP A 33 -6.55 -5.54 -11.00
C ASP A 33 -6.71 -6.50 -9.81
N ASN A 34 -5.76 -7.41 -9.62
CA ASN A 34 -5.75 -8.35 -8.48
C ASN A 34 -4.87 -7.87 -7.31
N ALA A 35 -4.09 -6.81 -7.49
CA ALA A 35 -3.25 -6.27 -6.42
C ALA A 35 -4.12 -5.63 -5.33
N PHE A 36 -3.75 -5.83 -4.07
CA PHE A 36 -4.36 -5.10 -2.97
C PHE A 36 -3.80 -3.68 -2.93
N ASP A 37 -4.60 -2.70 -3.35
CA ASP A 37 -4.16 -1.35 -3.70
C ASP A 37 -4.80 -0.25 -2.82
N ASP A 38 -5.20 -0.57 -1.60
CA ASP A 38 -5.86 0.37 -0.68
C ASP A 38 -4.96 1.55 -0.29
N GLU A 39 -5.43 2.77 -0.54
CA GLU A 39 -4.75 4.02 -0.20
C GLU A 39 -5.16 4.57 1.17
N TYR A 40 -6.19 4.00 1.79
CA TYR A 40 -6.72 4.37 3.11
C TYR A 40 -7.13 5.85 3.24
N GLN A 41 -7.54 6.50 2.14
CA GLN A 41 -7.80 7.94 2.13
C GLN A 41 -8.93 8.33 3.10
N LYS A 42 -9.95 7.49 3.23
CA LYS A 42 -11.15 7.77 4.04
C LYS A 42 -11.09 7.20 5.46
N CYS A 43 -10.03 6.47 5.82
CA CYS A 43 -9.94 5.80 7.12
C CYS A 43 -8.55 5.81 7.75
N SER A 44 -7.60 6.59 7.23
CA SER A 44 -6.22 6.66 7.73
C SER A 44 -6.14 6.71 9.26
N ASP A 45 -6.75 7.73 9.89
CA ASP A 45 -6.68 7.91 11.35
C ASP A 45 -7.33 6.76 12.11
N ARG A 46 -8.49 6.32 11.64
CA ARG A 46 -9.24 5.23 12.29
C ARG A 46 -8.47 3.91 12.21
N MET A 47 -7.84 3.62 11.07
CA MET A 47 -7.01 2.44 10.89
C MET A 47 -5.78 2.50 11.81
N GLU A 48 -5.03 3.60 11.73
CA GLU A 48 -3.75 3.75 12.43
C GLU A 48 -3.91 3.74 13.95
N ILE A 49 -4.96 4.38 14.49
CA ILE A 49 -5.15 4.50 15.94
C ILE A 49 -5.79 3.23 16.52
N LYS A 50 -6.80 2.66 15.84
CA LYS A 50 -7.67 1.65 16.44
C LYS A 50 -7.33 0.22 16.08
N TYR A 51 -6.81 -0.04 14.87
CA TYR A 51 -6.74 -1.40 14.34
C TYR A 51 -5.32 -1.86 14.04
N ILE A 52 -4.53 -1.02 13.37
CA ILE A 52 -3.19 -1.39 12.91
C ILE A 52 -2.23 -1.80 14.04
N PRO A 53 -2.21 -1.17 15.24
CA PRO A 53 -1.30 -1.59 16.31
C PRO A 53 -1.56 -3.02 16.79
N GLN A 54 -2.83 -3.39 16.92
CA GLN A 54 -3.21 -4.75 17.32
C GLN A 54 -2.96 -5.74 16.18
N LEU A 55 -3.28 -5.38 14.94
CA LEU A 55 -2.98 -6.21 13.77
C LEU A 55 -1.49 -6.51 13.66
N LEU A 56 -0.62 -5.51 13.80
CA LEU A 56 0.82 -5.69 13.75
C LEU A 56 1.28 -6.70 14.81
N LYS A 57 0.77 -6.58 16.04
CA LYS A 57 1.10 -7.49 17.13
C LYS A 57 0.69 -8.92 16.83
N GLU A 58 -0.52 -9.12 16.30
CA GLU A 58 -1.05 -10.44 15.94
C GLU A 58 -0.31 -11.05 14.75
N GLU A 59 -0.09 -10.27 13.70
CA GLU A 59 0.60 -10.70 12.48
C GLU A 59 2.04 -11.13 12.81
N LYS A 60 2.77 -10.31 13.57
CA LYS A 60 4.12 -10.65 14.01
C LYS A 60 4.16 -11.91 14.89
N ALA A 61 3.24 -12.05 15.85
CA ALA A 61 3.15 -13.24 16.69
C ALA A 61 2.81 -14.54 15.91
N SER A 62 2.13 -14.40 14.77
CA SER A 62 1.74 -15.52 13.91
C SER A 62 2.78 -15.88 12.83
N HIS A 63 3.69 -14.96 12.50
CA HIS A 63 4.58 -15.08 11.35
C HIS A 63 6.02 -14.69 11.73
N GLN A 64 6.83 -15.69 12.12
CA GLN A 64 8.19 -15.47 12.66
C GLN A 64 9.07 -14.62 11.74
N LEU A 65 9.04 -14.87 10.42
CA LEU A 65 9.83 -14.10 9.47
C LEU A 65 9.42 -12.61 9.44
N LEU A 66 8.15 -12.27 9.74
CA LEU A 66 7.71 -10.88 9.83
C LEU A 66 8.20 -10.24 11.13
N GLU A 67 8.20 -10.98 12.24
CA GLU A 67 8.77 -10.51 13.51
C GLU A 67 10.24 -10.16 13.35
N ASP A 68 11.03 -11.08 12.79
CA ASP A 68 12.48 -10.92 12.62
C ASP A 68 12.80 -9.70 11.74
N VAL A 69 12.13 -9.58 10.59
CA VAL A 69 12.28 -8.45 9.67
C VAL A 69 11.89 -7.14 10.36
N TRP A 70 10.79 -7.13 11.13
CA TRP A 70 10.32 -5.93 11.80
C TRP A 70 11.28 -5.46 12.91
N GLU A 71 11.79 -6.35 13.75
CA GLU A 71 12.73 -5.97 14.81
C GLU A 71 14.10 -5.54 14.25
N ASN A 72 14.57 -6.19 13.18
CA ASN A 72 15.77 -5.75 12.47
C ASN A 72 15.59 -4.35 11.88
N ALA A 73 14.46 -4.10 11.21
CA ALA A 73 14.12 -2.80 10.65
C ALA A 73 14.00 -1.71 11.73
N LYS A 74 13.47 -2.08 12.90
CA LYS A 74 13.37 -1.17 14.05
C LYS A 74 14.74 -0.78 14.59
N ALA A 75 15.68 -1.71 14.72
CA ALA A 75 17.06 -1.37 15.10
C ALA A 75 17.71 -0.41 14.10
N LYS A 76 17.56 -0.66 12.79
CA LYS A 76 18.04 0.22 11.71
C LYS A 76 17.36 1.60 11.74
N TRP A 77 16.05 1.65 12.02
CA TRP A 77 15.29 2.88 12.16
C TRP A 77 15.79 3.74 13.33
N GLU A 78 15.96 3.15 14.51
CA GLU A 78 16.45 3.88 15.70
C GLU A 78 17.84 4.48 15.48
N ALA A 79 18.73 3.76 14.80
CA ALA A 79 20.06 4.26 14.46
C ALA A 79 20.03 5.45 13.49
N ARG A 80 18.99 5.55 12.64
CA ARG A 80 18.94 6.52 11.54
C ARG A 80 18.02 7.71 11.78
N LYS A 81 16.93 7.55 12.53
CA LYS A 81 15.81 8.52 12.57
C LYS A 81 16.22 9.93 13.00
N THR A 82 17.21 10.06 13.89
CA THR A 82 17.71 11.34 14.38
C THR A 82 18.47 12.15 13.33
N GLN A 83 18.90 11.49 12.24
CA GLN A 83 19.63 12.11 11.12
C GLN A 83 18.70 12.50 9.97
N LEU A 84 17.40 12.25 10.10
CA LEU A 84 16.42 12.45 9.03
C LEU A 84 15.54 13.66 9.31
N PHE A 85 15.35 14.49 8.29
CA PHE A 85 14.26 15.47 8.27
C PHE A 85 13.00 14.80 7.74
N LEU A 86 11.98 14.75 8.60
CA LEU A 86 10.72 14.04 8.37
C LEU A 86 9.53 14.95 8.72
N PRO A 87 8.39 14.79 8.04
CA PRO A 87 7.14 15.46 8.44
C PRO A 87 6.76 15.16 9.88
N MET A 88 6.12 16.11 10.58
CA MET A 88 5.65 15.88 11.96
C MET A 88 4.68 14.69 12.10
N SER A 89 3.89 14.41 11.05
CA SER A 89 2.97 13.27 11.00
C SER A 89 3.67 11.93 10.73
N PHE A 90 4.97 11.92 10.45
CA PHE A 90 5.74 10.71 10.18
C PHE A 90 6.19 10.04 11.49
N LYS A 91 5.43 9.03 11.94
CA LYS A 91 5.69 8.27 13.16
C LYS A 91 6.69 7.13 12.94
N ASP A 92 7.22 6.59 14.05
CA ASP A 92 8.23 5.53 14.04
C ASP A 92 7.80 4.30 13.21
N ASN A 93 6.55 3.82 13.34
CA ASN A 93 6.09 2.66 12.58
C ASN A 93 6.08 2.88 11.05
N HIS A 94 5.92 4.12 10.57
CA HIS A 94 6.09 4.43 9.15
C HIS A 94 7.55 4.23 8.72
N GLY A 95 8.49 4.69 9.55
CA GLY A 95 9.92 4.53 9.32
C GLY A 95 10.37 3.08 9.39
N ILE A 96 9.88 2.33 10.37
CA ILE A 96 10.17 0.90 10.55
C ILE A 96 9.64 0.09 9.36
N ALA A 97 8.39 0.32 8.93
CA ALA A 97 7.82 -0.35 7.77
C ALA A 97 8.61 -0.06 6.48
N LEU A 98 9.01 1.21 6.29
CA LEU A 98 9.86 1.60 5.16
C LEU A 98 11.22 0.91 5.21
N MET A 99 11.90 0.92 6.37
CA MET A 99 13.17 0.23 6.59
C MET A 99 13.05 -1.27 6.33
N ALA A 100 11.98 -1.91 6.83
CA ALA A 100 11.71 -3.32 6.59
C ALA A 100 11.65 -3.60 5.09
N TYR A 101 10.82 -2.87 4.36
CA TYR A 101 10.66 -3.11 2.93
C TYR A 101 11.97 -2.90 2.14
N ILE A 102 12.65 -1.77 2.34
CA ILE A 102 13.79 -1.39 1.49
C ILE A 102 15.03 -2.27 1.72
N ASN A 103 15.25 -2.74 2.95
CA ASN A 103 16.37 -3.62 3.26
C ASN A 103 16.14 -5.02 2.67
N GLU A 104 14.94 -5.57 2.87
CA GLU A 104 14.57 -6.88 2.31
C GLU A 104 14.56 -6.86 0.77
N ALA A 105 14.15 -5.74 0.18
CA ALA A 105 14.17 -5.54 -1.26
C ALA A 105 15.59 -5.41 -1.84
N GLN A 106 16.50 -4.72 -1.14
CA GLN A 106 17.89 -4.58 -1.57
C GLN A 106 18.63 -5.94 -1.54
N GLU A 107 18.34 -6.76 -0.53
CA GLU A 107 18.93 -8.09 -0.36
C GLU A 107 18.19 -9.19 -1.15
N GLN A 108 17.08 -8.86 -1.81
CA GLN A 108 16.22 -9.80 -2.56
C GLN A 108 15.82 -11.02 -1.71
N THR A 109 15.44 -10.78 -0.46
CA THR A 109 15.19 -11.85 0.51
C THR A 109 13.90 -12.63 0.20
N PRO A 110 13.75 -13.84 0.77
CA PRO A 110 12.48 -14.56 0.70
C PRO A 110 11.29 -13.78 1.26
N PHE A 111 11.50 -12.90 2.25
CA PHE A 111 10.43 -12.06 2.78
C PHE A 111 9.93 -11.04 1.75
N TYR A 112 10.85 -10.39 1.02
CA TYR A 112 10.51 -9.47 -0.05
C TYR A 112 9.65 -10.15 -1.13
N GLN A 113 10.04 -11.34 -1.55
CA GLN A 113 9.27 -12.13 -2.53
C GLN A 113 7.88 -12.49 -1.99
N LEU A 114 7.82 -13.02 -0.76
CA LEU A 114 6.58 -13.42 -0.10
C LEU A 114 5.59 -12.25 0.04
N PHE A 115 6.07 -11.09 0.50
CA PHE A 115 5.24 -9.91 0.68
C PHE A 115 4.68 -9.42 -0.67
N ASN A 116 5.53 -9.30 -1.70
CA ASN A 116 5.10 -8.80 -3.00
C ASN A 116 4.12 -9.76 -3.70
N GLU A 117 4.34 -11.07 -3.63
CA GLU A 117 3.38 -12.04 -4.15
C GLU A 117 2.05 -12.00 -3.40
N ALA A 118 2.07 -11.85 -2.07
CA ALA A 118 0.85 -11.70 -1.28
C ALA A 118 0.07 -10.43 -1.69
N VAL A 119 0.76 -9.30 -1.90
CA VAL A 119 0.13 -8.05 -2.35
C VAL A 119 -0.52 -8.21 -3.73
N LYS A 120 0.14 -8.87 -4.67
CA LYS A 120 -0.34 -9.07 -6.05
C LYS A 120 -1.67 -9.83 -6.15
N VAL A 121 -2.00 -10.67 -5.17
CA VAL A 121 -3.20 -11.53 -5.21
C VAL A 121 -4.24 -11.18 -4.16
N ALA A 122 -3.87 -10.50 -3.07
CA ALA A 122 -4.77 -10.18 -1.98
C ALA A 122 -5.94 -9.25 -2.37
N GLY A 123 -5.81 -8.52 -3.47
CA GLY A 123 -6.84 -7.63 -3.98
C GLY A 123 -7.87 -8.30 -4.89
N GLN A 124 -7.80 -9.62 -5.10
CA GLN A 124 -8.79 -10.35 -5.91
C GLN A 124 -10.20 -10.19 -5.33
N SER A 125 -10.35 -10.22 -4.01
CA SER A 125 -11.59 -9.88 -3.31
C SER A 125 -11.33 -9.36 -1.90
N ARG A 126 -12.32 -8.71 -1.29
CA ARG A 126 -12.26 -8.36 0.14
C ARG A 126 -12.03 -9.59 1.02
N LYS A 127 -12.58 -10.75 0.64
CA LYS A 127 -12.40 -12.00 1.38
C LYS A 127 -10.92 -12.40 1.39
N ASP A 128 -10.26 -12.36 0.25
CA ASP A 128 -8.83 -12.72 0.13
C ASP A 128 -7.96 -11.77 0.95
N TYR A 129 -8.26 -10.46 0.90
CA TYR A 129 -7.62 -9.50 1.79
C TYR A 129 -7.84 -9.80 3.29
N ILE A 130 -9.08 -10.04 3.72
CA ILE A 130 -9.38 -10.22 5.14
C ILE A 130 -8.75 -11.51 5.68
N TYR A 131 -8.86 -12.62 4.94
CA TYR A 131 -8.57 -13.95 5.45
C TYR A 131 -7.22 -14.53 5.00
N SER A 132 -6.67 -14.09 3.87
CA SER A 132 -5.45 -14.66 3.28
C SER A 132 -4.23 -13.74 3.35
N PHE A 133 -4.44 -12.41 3.39
CA PHE A 133 -3.35 -11.45 3.42
C PHE A 133 -2.82 -11.23 4.84
N GLN A 134 -1.59 -11.66 5.13
CA GLN A 134 -1.01 -11.67 6.49
C GLN A 134 -0.17 -10.43 6.82
N PHE A 135 -0.12 -9.44 5.91
CA PHE A 135 0.77 -8.28 6.02
C PHE A 135 -0.02 -6.96 6.02
N LYS A 136 -1.19 -6.93 6.66
CA LYS A 136 -2.09 -5.76 6.66
C LYS A 136 -1.43 -4.55 7.31
N ALA A 137 -0.75 -4.75 8.44
CA ALA A 137 -0.09 -3.67 9.15
C ALA A 137 1.12 -3.13 8.38
N LEU A 138 1.95 -4.02 7.83
CA LEU A 138 3.11 -3.62 7.03
C LEU A 138 2.68 -2.85 5.78
N HIS A 139 1.69 -3.37 5.04
CA HIS A 139 1.13 -2.68 3.87
C HIS A 139 0.61 -1.29 4.24
N PHE A 140 -0.19 -1.18 5.30
CA PHE A 140 -0.73 0.11 5.75
C PHE A 140 0.39 1.12 6.05
N TYR A 141 1.34 0.75 6.91
CA TYR A 141 2.40 1.68 7.32
C TYR A 141 3.31 2.05 6.15
N LEU A 142 3.59 1.13 5.23
CA LEU A 142 4.41 1.39 4.05
C LEU A 142 3.70 2.35 3.07
N THR A 143 2.41 2.13 2.80
CA THR A 143 1.59 3.04 1.99
C THR A 143 1.55 4.44 2.61
N LYS A 144 1.30 4.54 3.93
CA LYS A 144 1.29 5.83 4.63
C LYS A 144 2.67 6.50 4.62
N ALA A 145 3.75 5.74 4.79
CA ALA A 145 5.10 6.28 4.75
C ALA A 145 5.40 6.95 3.40
N LEU A 146 5.05 6.30 2.28
CA LEU A 146 5.25 6.88 0.95
C LEU A 146 4.38 8.11 0.72
N GLN A 147 3.10 8.06 1.10
CA GLN A 147 2.20 9.21 1.00
C GLN A 147 2.73 10.44 1.77
N LEU A 148 3.29 10.23 2.96
CA LEU A 148 3.84 11.31 3.80
C LEU A 148 5.18 11.86 3.30
N LEU A 149 6.01 11.02 2.67
CA LEU A 149 7.34 11.42 2.18
C LEU A 149 7.32 11.99 0.76
N ARG A 150 6.19 11.88 0.07
CA ARG A 150 6.02 12.34 -1.31
C ARG A 150 6.29 13.83 -1.46
N ARG A 151 6.87 14.20 -2.61
CA ARG A 151 7.11 15.58 -3.06
C ARG A 151 6.22 15.93 -4.24
N PRO A 152 6.01 17.22 -4.54
CA PRO A 152 5.23 17.65 -5.72
C PRO A 152 5.69 16.92 -6.97
N CYS A 153 4.77 16.55 -7.86
CA CYS A 153 5.12 15.79 -9.06
C CYS A 153 6.18 16.53 -9.89
N GLU A 154 6.11 17.86 -9.96
CA GLU A 154 7.08 18.70 -10.68
C GLU A 154 8.52 18.47 -10.22
N ASP A 155 8.73 18.10 -8.96
CA ASP A 155 10.06 17.81 -8.42
C ASP A 155 10.47 16.36 -8.62
N SER A 156 9.55 15.42 -8.41
CA SER A 156 9.82 13.99 -8.56
C SER A 156 10.06 13.60 -10.03
N TYR A 157 9.21 14.09 -10.94
CA TYR A 157 9.17 13.70 -12.36
C TYR A 157 10.39 14.13 -13.17
N LYS A 158 11.14 15.14 -12.69
CA LYS A 158 12.39 15.61 -13.31
C LYS A 158 13.43 14.49 -13.43
N ASN A 159 13.42 13.55 -12.49
CA ASN A 159 14.44 12.50 -12.41
C ASN A 159 13.98 11.25 -13.17
N VAL A 160 14.83 10.76 -14.07
CA VAL A 160 14.66 9.45 -14.69
C VAL A 160 15.28 8.40 -13.79
N VAL A 161 14.57 7.30 -13.58
CA VAL A 161 15.06 6.13 -12.84
C VAL A 161 14.80 4.87 -13.65
N TYR A 162 15.54 3.82 -13.34
CA TYR A 162 15.57 2.57 -14.09
C TYR A 162 15.22 1.39 -13.19
N SER A 163 14.51 0.43 -13.73
CA SER A 163 14.26 -0.86 -13.08
C SER A 163 14.33 -1.97 -14.11
N THR A 164 14.60 -3.20 -13.69
CA THR A 164 14.60 -4.37 -14.57
C THR A 164 13.42 -5.26 -14.23
N SER A 165 12.81 -5.85 -15.25
CA SER A 165 11.67 -6.76 -15.08
C SER A 165 11.88 -8.01 -15.93
N GLN A 166 11.46 -9.16 -15.42
CA GLN A 166 11.44 -10.43 -16.16
C GLN A 166 10.20 -10.54 -17.07
N ALA A 167 9.56 -9.43 -17.42
CA ALA A 167 8.30 -9.42 -18.16
C ALA A 167 8.55 -9.68 -19.66
N PRO A 168 8.10 -10.82 -20.22
CA PRO A 168 8.34 -11.14 -21.63
C PRO A 168 7.35 -10.47 -22.59
N SER A 169 6.32 -9.75 -22.10
CA SER A 169 5.40 -9.01 -22.96
C SER A 169 4.60 -7.92 -22.22
N PHE A 170 4.43 -6.78 -22.89
CA PHE A 170 3.40 -5.80 -22.58
C PHE A 170 2.24 -6.02 -23.55
N THR A 171 1.12 -6.53 -23.06
CA THR A 171 -0.13 -6.56 -23.82
C THR A 171 -0.83 -5.23 -23.56
N GLY A 172 -0.53 -4.23 -24.40
CA GLY A 172 -1.17 -2.92 -24.31
C GLY A 172 -2.68 -3.06 -24.35
N GLY A 173 -3.32 -2.92 -23.19
CA GLY A 173 -4.75 -2.66 -23.10
C GLY A 173 -5.07 -1.28 -23.70
N GLY A 174 -6.33 -1.02 -24.05
CA GLY A 174 -6.74 0.07 -24.95
C GLY A 174 -6.17 1.48 -24.70
N LEU A 175 -5.72 1.83 -23.48
CA LEU A 175 -5.12 3.12 -23.15
C LEU A 175 -3.57 3.13 -23.05
N ASN A 176 -2.91 2.00 -23.32
CA ASN A 176 -1.47 1.79 -23.07
C ASN A 176 -1.07 2.26 -21.67
N GLN A 177 -1.87 1.88 -20.67
CA GLN A 177 -1.62 2.21 -19.27
C GLN A 177 -1.28 0.96 -18.48
N ALA A 178 -0.46 1.12 -17.46
CA ALA A 178 -0.13 0.06 -16.52
C ALA A 178 0.12 0.60 -15.11
N ARG A 179 0.04 -0.31 -14.15
CA ARG A 179 0.46 -0.13 -12.75
C ARG A 179 1.41 -1.27 -12.39
N PHE A 180 2.29 -1.05 -11.41
CA PHE A 180 3.18 -2.11 -10.96
C PHE A 180 2.45 -3.18 -10.12
N GLY A 181 1.43 -2.80 -9.35
CA GLY A 181 0.71 -3.73 -8.49
C GLY A 181 1.50 -4.25 -7.29
N HIS A 182 2.72 -3.75 -7.11
CA HIS A 182 3.60 -3.98 -5.96
C HIS A 182 4.54 -2.77 -5.83
N PHE A 183 5.19 -2.61 -4.68
CA PHE A 183 6.12 -1.49 -4.50
C PHE A 183 7.41 -1.76 -5.28
N THR A 184 7.87 -0.78 -6.07
CA THR A 184 8.98 -1.03 -7.02
C THR A 184 10.20 -0.19 -6.66
N LEU A 185 11.35 -0.84 -6.49
CA LEU A 185 12.63 -0.15 -6.42
C LEU A 185 13.10 0.24 -7.83
N ALA A 186 13.55 1.47 -7.95
CA ALA A 186 14.15 2.02 -9.14
C ALA A 186 15.40 2.82 -8.81
N TYR A 187 16.33 2.85 -9.76
CA TYR A 187 17.72 3.23 -9.54
C TYR A 187 18.12 4.34 -10.53
N SER A 188 18.93 5.31 -10.11
CA SER A 188 19.31 6.42 -10.99
C SER A 188 20.35 6.04 -12.06
N ALA A 189 21.18 5.04 -11.80
CA ALA A 189 22.11 4.50 -12.77
C ALA A 189 21.35 3.57 -13.71
N LYS A 190 21.57 3.76 -15.01
CA LYS A 190 21.07 2.83 -16.01
C LYS A 190 21.82 1.51 -15.84
N PRO A 191 21.14 0.39 -15.59
CA PRO A 191 21.82 -0.90 -15.52
C PRO A 191 22.52 -1.19 -16.84
N GLN A 192 23.65 -1.90 -16.79
CA GLN A 192 24.29 -2.39 -18.01
C GLN A 192 23.32 -3.29 -18.77
N ALA A 193 23.49 -3.36 -20.11
CA ALA A 193 22.57 -4.00 -21.04
C ALA A 193 22.01 -5.30 -20.45
N ALA A 194 20.67 -5.35 -20.39
CA ALA A 194 19.96 -6.46 -19.80
C ALA A 194 20.34 -7.77 -20.51
N ASP A 195 20.49 -8.85 -19.73
CA ASP A 195 20.45 -10.21 -20.25
C ASP A 195 19.17 -10.36 -21.11
N ASP A 196 19.17 -11.23 -22.12
CA ASP A 196 18.07 -11.42 -23.07
C ASP A 196 16.74 -11.81 -22.37
N GLN A 197 16.81 -12.15 -21.08
CA GLN A 197 15.70 -12.50 -20.20
C GLN A 197 15.01 -11.32 -19.49
N HIS A 198 15.66 -10.15 -19.38
CA HIS A 198 15.13 -9.00 -18.65
C HIS A 198 14.89 -7.81 -19.58
N ILE A 199 13.78 -7.11 -19.36
CA ILE A 199 13.51 -5.84 -20.03
C ILE A 199 13.94 -4.68 -19.14
N LEU A 200 14.50 -3.64 -19.77
CA LEU A 200 14.78 -2.38 -19.09
C LEU A 200 13.52 -1.51 -19.06
N LEU A 201 13.19 -1.02 -17.87
CA LEU A 201 12.15 -0.01 -17.67
C LEU A 201 12.82 1.34 -17.44
N THR A 202 12.52 2.32 -18.30
CA THR A 202 12.89 3.73 -18.11
C THR A 202 11.69 4.47 -17.55
N ILE A 203 11.78 4.94 -16.31
CA ILE A 203 10.62 5.39 -15.53
C ILE A 203 10.75 6.86 -15.16
N ARG A 204 9.66 7.62 -15.35
CA ARG A 204 9.45 8.96 -14.77
C ARG A 204 8.24 8.90 -13.85
N SER A 205 8.48 8.96 -12.55
CA SER A 205 7.46 8.81 -11.51
C SER A 205 7.15 10.16 -10.83
N CYS A 206 5.86 10.43 -10.61
CA CYS A 206 5.37 11.55 -9.79
C CYS A 206 5.25 11.17 -8.31
N PHE A 207 5.03 9.89 -8.00
CA PHE A 207 4.72 9.41 -6.65
C PHE A 207 5.89 8.68 -5.97
N GLY A 208 6.98 8.46 -6.70
CA GLY A 208 8.19 7.83 -6.21
C GLY A 208 8.87 8.67 -5.12
N VAL A 209 9.31 7.98 -4.06
CA VAL A 209 10.00 8.59 -2.93
C VAL A 209 11.49 8.26 -2.99
N ALA A 210 12.32 9.29 -2.92
CA ALA A 210 13.77 9.16 -2.77
C ALA A 210 14.10 8.57 -1.40
N ILE A 211 14.70 7.38 -1.37
CA ILE A 211 14.95 6.59 -0.15
C ILE A 211 16.43 6.44 0.19
N GLU A 212 17.35 7.03 -0.57
CA GLU A 212 18.80 6.97 -0.34
C GLU A 212 19.18 7.39 1.09
N LYS A 213 18.45 8.37 1.65
CA LYS A 213 18.69 8.87 3.01
C LYS A 213 18.37 7.85 4.10
N PHE A 214 17.62 6.79 3.82
CA PHE A 214 17.29 5.74 4.77
C PHE A 214 18.33 4.61 4.81
N PHE A 215 19.26 4.56 3.85
CA PHE A 215 20.39 3.63 3.88
C PHE A 215 21.63 4.23 4.56
N ASP A 216 22.53 3.38 5.04
CA ASP A 216 23.79 3.83 5.64
C ASP A 216 24.63 4.68 4.69
N LYS A 217 25.30 5.72 5.22
CA LYS A 217 25.99 6.71 4.37
C LYS A 217 27.14 6.11 3.54
N GLU A 218 27.65 4.94 3.94
CA GLU A 218 28.68 4.20 3.21
C GLU A 218 28.11 3.29 2.12
N SER A 219 26.80 3.03 2.08
CA SER A 219 26.28 1.92 1.28
C SER A 219 25.92 2.29 -0.15
N THR A 220 25.58 3.56 -0.48
CA THR A 220 25.17 3.92 -1.85
C THR A 220 25.47 5.38 -2.21
N SER A 221 26.21 5.60 -3.31
CA SER A 221 26.33 6.91 -3.98
C SER A 221 25.19 7.14 -4.99
N GLU A 222 24.38 6.12 -5.21
CA GLU A 222 23.32 6.10 -6.20
C GLU A 222 21.97 6.50 -5.58
N ARG A 223 21.20 7.33 -6.29
CA ARG A 223 19.83 7.65 -5.87
C ARG A 223 18.93 6.44 -6.12
N ILE A 224 18.24 6.02 -5.06
CA ILE A 224 17.24 4.94 -5.08
C ILE A 224 15.87 5.53 -4.82
N VAL A 225 14.89 5.18 -5.65
CA VAL A 225 13.50 5.62 -5.55
C VAL A 225 12.60 4.41 -5.31
N LEU A 226 11.72 4.52 -4.32
CA LEU A 226 10.64 3.56 -4.08
C LEU A 226 9.34 4.10 -4.67
N ILE A 227 8.80 3.38 -5.64
CA ILE A 227 7.57 3.73 -6.36
C ILE A 227 6.39 2.97 -5.75
N PRO A 228 5.27 3.64 -5.42
CA PRO A 228 4.10 2.98 -4.88
C PRO A 228 3.39 2.14 -5.95
N LEU A 229 2.68 1.09 -5.50
CA LEU A 229 2.08 0.08 -6.36
C LEU A 229 0.96 0.57 -7.29
N ASN A 230 0.33 1.68 -6.94
CA ASN A 230 -0.94 2.15 -7.51
C ASN A 230 -0.77 3.36 -8.45
N GLU A 231 0.46 3.83 -8.68
CA GLU A 231 0.75 4.88 -9.67
C GLU A 231 0.44 4.39 -11.08
N VAL A 232 -0.27 5.21 -11.85
CA VAL A 232 -0.66 4.89 -13.23
C VAL A 232 0.34 5.50 -14.20
N PHE A 233 0.90 4.65 -15.07
CA PHE A 233 1.87 5.04 -16.09
C PHE A 233 1.26 4.90 -17.48
N HIS A 234 1.57 5.85 -18.35
CA HIS A 234 1.53 5.62 -19.79
C HIS A 234 2.78 4.83 -20.21
N VAL A 235 2.57 3.78 -20.99
CA VAL A 235 3.62 2.83 -21.38
C VAL A 235 3.84 2.91 -22.89
N SER A 236 5.09 3.08 -23.29
CA SER A 236 5.51 3.02 -24.69
C SER A 236 6.77 2.17 -24.85
N GLN A 237 7.00 1.61 -26.03
CA GLN A 237 8.24 0.91 -26.34
C GLN A 237 9.39 1.90 -26.54
N ASP A 238 10.59 1.53 -26.10
CA ASP A 238 11.83 2.27 -26.35
C ASP A 238 12.45 1.79 -27.68
N GLY A 239 12.01 2.42 -28.78
CA GLY A 239 12.47 2.09 -30.12
C GLY A 239 11.98 0.73 -30.61
N ALA A 240 12.86 -0.05 -31.25
CA ALA A 240 12.53 -1.36 -31.81
C ALA A 240 12.81 -2.54 -30.86
N GLY A 241 13.21 -2.27 -29.61
CA GLY A 241 13.53 -3.28 -28.60
C GLY A 241 12.35 -3.60 -27.66
N ASN A 242 12.58 -4.51 -26.72
CA ASN A 242 11.60 -4.90 -25.70
C ASN A 242 11.58 -3.97 -24.47
N ASN A 243 12.46 -2.97 -24.45
CA ASN A 243 12.55 -1.99 -23.37
C ASN A 243 11.32 -1.09 -23.36
N LEU A 244 10.89 -0.66 -22.17
CA LEU A 244 9.70 0.14 -21.99
C LEU A 244 10.03 1.49 -21.36
N ILE A 245 9.29 2.51 -21.77
CA ILE A 245 9.26 3.84 -21.17
C ILE A 245 7.94 3.97 -20.43
N LEU A 246 8.02 4.27 -19.13
CA LEU A 246 6.88 4.47 -18.24
C LEU A 246 6.84 5.93 -17.79
N LEU A 247 5.80 6.64 -18.21
CA LEU A 247 5.58 8.05 -17.89
C LEU A 247 4.40 8.17 -16.94
N SER A 248 4.62 8.68 -15.74
CA SER A 248 3.54 8.92 -14.79
C SER A 248 2.45 9.79 -15.39
N THR A 249 1.19 9.43 -15.13
CA THR A 249 0.01 10.23 -15.48
C THR A 249 -0.36 11.23 -14.39
N ASN A 250 0.45 11.34 -13.34
CA ASN A 250 0.16 12.11 -12.11
C ASN A 250 -1.16 11.69 -11.44
N LYS A 251 -1.50 10.40 -11.53
CA LYS A 251 -2.66 9.80 -10.88
C LYS A 251 -2.28 8.49 -10.23
N THR A 252 -2.96 8.17 -9.13
CA THR A 252 -3.06 6.81 -8.63
C THR A 252 -4.44 6.25 -8.94
N CYS A 253 -4.56 4.93 -8.94
CA CYS A 253 -5.84 4.25 -9.06
C CYS A 253 -5.95 3.15 -8.02
N SER A 254 -7.11 2.96 -7.40
CA SER A 254 -7.32 1.88 -6.42
C SER A 254 -8.68 1.22 -6.57
N HIS A 255 -8.74 -0.10 -6.43
CA HIS A 255 -10.00 -0.86 -6.36
C HIS A 255 -10.52 -0.99 -4.93
N HIS A 256 -9.63 -0.86 -3.95
CA HIS A 256 -9.95 -0.98 -2.54
C HIS A 256 -9.85 0.38 -1.87
N GLU A 257 -10.84 0.67 -1.00
CA GLU A 257 -10.81 1.82 -0.10
C GLU A 257 -11.33 1.36 1.25
N CYS A 258 -10.45 1.36 2.26
CA CYS A 258 -10.77 0.95 3.62
C CYS A 258 -11.36 -0.47 3.72
N ALA A 259 -10.75 -1.43 2.99
CA ALA A 259 -11.26 -2.79 2.88
C ALA A 259 -11.43 -3.48 4.25
N PHE A 260 -10.51 -3.22 5.16
CA PHE A 260 -10.55 -3.74 6.53
C PHE A 260 -11.83 -3.33 7.28
N LEU A 261 -12.28 -2.10 7.07
CA LEU A 261 -13.47 -1.53 7.72
C LEU A 261 -14.78 -1.85 6.98
N GLY A 262 -14.74 -2.66 5.92
CA GLY A 262 -15.93 -3.05 5.17
C GLY A 262 -15.96 -2.59 3.72
N GLY A 263 -14.95 -1.84 3.26
CA GLY A 263 -14.83 -1.45 1.86
C GLY A 263 -14.81 -2.65 0.92
N LEU A 264 -15.69 -2.66 -0.08
CA LEU A 264 -15.74 -3.69 -1.11
C LEU A 264 -14.85 -3.30 -2.29
N LYS A 265 -14.34 -4.31 -2.99
CA LYS A 265 -13.63 -4.12 -4.26
C LYS A 265 -14.57 -3.47 -5.27
N THR A 266 -14.17 -2.36 -5.87
CA THR A 266 -14.89 -1.75 -7.00
C THR A 266 -14.64 -2.52 -8.29
N ALA A 267 -15.59 -2.50 -9.22
CA ALA A 267 -15.43 -3.17 -10.52
C ALA A 267 -14.36 -2.51 -11.39
N ASN A 268 -14.28 -1.18 -11.34
CA ASN A 268 -13.25 -0.39 -12.00
C ASN A 268 -12.35 0.26 -10.96
N CYS A 269 -11.08 0.46 -11.31
CA CYS A 269 -10.17 1.21 -10.46
C CYS A 269 -10.66 2.67 -10.35
N VAL A 270 -10.65 3.21 -9.13
CA VAL A 270 -11.05 4.59 -8.85
C VAL A 270 -9.81 5.48 -8.89
N GLU A 271 -9.78 6.44 -9.80
CA GLU A 271 -8.68 7.39 -9.91
C GLU A 271 -8.67 8.34 -8.72
N ASN A 272 -7.49 8.51 -8.12
CA ASN A 272 -7.24 9.46 -7.07
C ASN A 272 -6.31 10.55 -7.60
N MET A 273 -6.77 11.79 -7.51
CA MET A 273 -6.02 12.97 -7.94
C MET A 273 -5.11 13.45 -6.81
N ASP A 274 -4.06 14.16 -7.19
CA ASP A 274 -3.10 14.73 -6.25
C ASP A 274 -3.77 15.73 -5.30
N TYR A 275 -3.93 15.37 -4.02
CA TYR A 275 -4.27 16.30 -2.95
C TYR A 275 -3.04 16.51 -2.06
N PHE A 276 -2.22 17.50 -2.40
CA PHE A 276 -1.18 17.98 -1.50
C PHE A 276 -1.82 18.62 -0.27
N GLN A 277 -1.63 18.01 0.91
CA GLN A 277 -1.80 18.74 2.17
C GLN A 277 -0.46 19.38 2.58
N PRO A 278 -0.45 20.66 3.03
CA PRO A 278 0.79 21.36 3.36
C PRO A 278 1.56 20.64 4.48
N ILE A 279 2.84 20.36 4.22
CA ILE A 279 3.77 19.82 5.22
C ILE A 279 4.27 20.99 6.08
N HIS A 280 3.85 21.08 7.34
CA HIS A 280 4.57 21.89 8.33
C HIS A 280 5.80 21.10 8.78
N VAL A 281 6.98 21.50 8.26
CA VAL A 281 8.28 20.99 8.70
C VAL A 281 8.70 21.78 9.94
N SER A 282 8.85 21.11 11.08
CA SER A 282 9.48 21.70 12.25
C SER A 282 10.91 21.17 12.36
N SER A 283 11.89 22.06 12.19
CA SER A 283 13.29 21.75 12.46
C SER A 283 13.49 21.51 13.95
N PRO A 284 14.17 20.43 14.38
CA PRO A 284 14.49 20.21 15.78
C PRO A 284 15.71 21.06 16.15
N GLY A 285 15.46 22.29 16.59
CA GLY A 285 16.56 23.19 16.93
C GLY A 285 16.14 24.56 17.42
N ASP A 286 15.10 24.68 18.25
CA ASP A 286 14.91 25.85 19.10
C ASP A 286 14.07 25.51 20.33
N LYS A 287 14.72 24.91 21.32
CA LYS A 287 14.31 25.01 22.72
C LYS A 287 15.39 25.77 23.44
N ASN A 288 15.12 27.06 23.65
CA ASN A 288 15.52 27.91 24.78
C ASN A 288 15.76 29.33 24.28
N GLN A 289 14.71 30.13 24.21
CA GLN A 289 14.83 31.50 24.69
C GLN A 289 13.53 31.96 25.35
N LYS A 290 13.79 32.58 26.49
CA LYS A 290 12.91 32.97 27.58
C LYS A 290 12.02 34.12 27.13
N LEU A 291 10.81 34.11 27.67
CA LEU A 291 9.84 35.21 27.66
C LEU A 291 10.52 36.55 27.99
N GLU A 292 10.58 37.46 27.02
CA GLU A 292 10.69 38.90 27.23
C GLU A 292 9.75 39.60 26.23
N ASP A 293 8.75 40.29 26.78
CA ASP A 293 7.92 41.27 26.09
C ASP A 293 8.71 42.57 25.97
N PRO A 294 8.82 43.12 24.75
CA PRO A 294 8.75 44.57 24.66
C PRO A 294 7.81 45.00 23.53
N GLY A 295 6.67 45.56 23.95
CA GLY A 295 6.41 46.97 23.69
C GLY A 295 5.99 47.30 22.25
N VAL A 296 4.69 47.59 22.12
CA VAL A 296 4.04 48.38 21.08
C VAL A 296 4.98 49.38 20.37
N LYS A 297 5.10 49.23 19.04
CA LYS A 297 5.21 50.35 18.10
C LYS A 297 4.59 49.95 16.77
N SER A 298 3.35 50.40 16.56
CA SER A 298 2.66 50.37 15.28
C SER A 298 3.43 51.23 14.28
N GLN A 299 3.83 50.64 13.14
CA GLN A 299 4.33 51.39 12.00
C GLN A 299 3.18 51.72 11.05
N GLU A 300 3.11 53.01 10.78
CA GLU A 300 2.16 53.81 10.04
C GLU A 300 2.16 53.44 8.54
N SER A 301 0.97 53.19 7.98
CA SER A 301 0.76 53.16 6.53
C SER A 301 0.38 54.56 6.04
N PRO A 302 0.89 55.04 4.90
CA PRO A 302 0.59 56.39 4.42
C PRO A 302 -0.85 56.50 3.90
N VAL A 303 -1.51 57.56 4.36
CA VAL A 303 -2.86 58.01 4.05
C VAL A 303 -2.96 58.52 2.61
N LEU A 304 -4.05 58.15 1.93
CA LEU A 304 -4.66 58.90 0.82
C LEU A 304 -6.03 59.44 1.31
N PRO A 305 -6.39 60.71 1.06
CA PRO A 305 -7.41 61.40 1.85
C PRO A 305 -8.81 61.41 1.20
N GLY A 306 -9.83 61.43 2.05
CA GLY A 306 -11.08 62.17 1.80
C GLY A 306 -12.36 61.34 1.66
N MET A 307 -13.15 61.21 2.74
CA MET A 307 -14.41 61.95 2.96
C MET A 307 -15.20 61.38 4.15
N LYS A 308 -15.25 62.19 5.22
CA LYS A 308 -16.37 62.45 6.18
C LYS A 308 -17.23 61.24 6.61
N SER A 309 -16.94 60.65 7.78
CA SER A 309 -17.53 60.97 9.11
C SER A 309 -19.02 60.65 9.25
N HIS A 310 -19.40 59.72 10.14
CA HIS A 310 -20.49 59.82 11.14
C HIS A 310 -20.18 58.85 12.31
N GLU A 311 -20.34 59.36 13.54
CA GLU A 311 -20.07 58.72 14.85
C GLU A 311 -21.12 57.66 15.28
N PRO A 312 -20.86 56.88 16.35
CA PRO A 312 -21.55 55.64 16.69
C PRO A 312 -22.72 55.84 17.65
N ILE A 313 -23.68 54.92 17.61
CA ILE A 313 -24.65 54.71 18.69
C ILE A 313 -24.37 53.37 19.36
N GLN A 314 -24.38 53.40 20.69
CA GLN A 314 -23.91 52.37 21.60
C GLN A 314 -25.09 51.89 22.49
N ILE A 315 -25.00 50.61 22.91
CA ILE A 315 -25.62 49.90 24.07
C ILE A 315 -27.15 49.61 24.06
N PRO A 316 -27.75 48.73 24.90
CA PRO A 316 -27.34 47.47 25.59
C PRO A 316 -28.36 46.30 25.51
N GLY A 317 -27.94 45.08 25.89
CA GLY A 317 -28.57 44.41 27.05
C GLY A 317 -29.39 43.11 26.87
N MET A 318 -28.94 42.10 27.61
CA MET A 318 -29.67 41.03 28.33
C MET A 318 -30.03 39.67 27.67
N LYS A 319 -29.35 38.67 28.25
CA LYS A 319 -29.85 37.44 28.91
C LYS A 319 -30.10 36.17 28.09
N ILE A 320 -29.26 35.19 28.42
CA ILE A 320 -29.40 33.74 28.30
C ILE A 320 -30.62 33.24 29.10
N PRO A 321 -31.30 32.19 28.61
CA PRO A 321 -31.72 31.10 29.48
C PRO A 321 -31.23 29.73 28.99
N GLU A 322 -30.87 28.90 29.97
CA GLU A 322 -30.47 27.49 29.90
C GLU A 322 -31.65 26.52 29.63
N PRO A 323 -31.39 25.21 29.39
CA PRO A 323 -32.19 24.34 28.54
C PRO A 323 -33.29 23.55 29.27
N PHE A 324 -34.33 23.16 28.52
CA PHE A 324 -35.36 22.22 28.96
C PHE A 324 -35.36 20.93 28.11
N PRO A 325 -35.80 19.78 28.67
CA PRO A 325 -35.33 18.45 28.29
C PRO A 325 -36.26 17.68 27.34
N LEU A 326 -35.67 16.66 26.71
CA LEU A 326 -36.27 15.63 25.85
C LEU A 326 -37.43 14.87 26.51
N PRO A 327 -38.48 14.47 25.77
CA PRO A 327 -39.42 13.44 26.20
C PRO A 327 -39.05 12.04 25.67
N GLU A 328 -39.24 11.06 26.55
CA GLU A 328 -39.17 9.61 26.33
C GLU A 328 -40.26 9.11 25.37
N TYR A 329 -39.90 8.14 24.51
CA TYR A 329 -40.85 7.38 23.70
C TYR A 329 -41.28 6.11 24.44
N LYS A 330 -42.59 5.94 24.66
CA LYS A 330 -43.23 4.66 25.01
C LYS A 330 -44.01 4.11 23.81
N SER A 331 -43.87 2.81 23.62
CA SER A 331 -44.49 1.94 22.61
C SER A 331 -45.97 1.68 22.87
N GLN A 332 -46.79 1.65 21.82
CA GLN A 332 -48.07 0.94 21.79
C GLN A 332 -48.41 0.55 20.33
N GLU A 333 -48.61 -0.75 20.09
CA GLU A 333 -49.16 -1.33 18.86
C GLU A 333 -50.69 -1.22 18.85
N ASP A 334 -51.29 -0.95 17.69
CA ASP A 334 -52.56 -1.60 17.26
C ASP A 334 -52.80 -1.44 15.75
N ILE A 335 -53.51 -2.42 15.19
CA ILE A 335 -53.49 -2.88 13.79
C ILE A 335 -54.78 -2.43 13.04
N ASN A 336 -54.69 -1.94 11.79
CA ASN A 336 -55.40 -2.47 10.59
C ASN A 336 -55.46 -1.53 9.36
N SER A 337 -55.04 -2.09 8.21
CA SER A 337 -55.70 -2.05 6.88
C SER A 337 -55.29 -1.05 5.77
N LEU A 338 -54.80 -1.66 4.67
CA LEU A 338 -54.83 -1.30 3.22
C LEU A 338 -53.72 -0.42 2.59
N THR A 339 -52.78 -1.09 1.90
CA THR A 339 -51.65 -0.65 1.02
C THR A 339 -52.05 -0.64 -0.48
N PRO A 340 -51.20 -0.24 -1.48
CA PRO A 340 -49.88 0.45 -1.40
C PRO A 340 -49.64 1.58 -2.43
N ALA A 341 -48.72 2.50 -2.09
CA ALA A 341 -47.90 3.26 -3.04
C ALA A 341 -46.42 2.84 -2.84
N PRO A 342 -45.54 2.94 -3.88
CA PRO A 342 -44.29 2.17 -3.95
C PRO A 342 -43.22 2.68 -2.98
N ALA A 343 -42.52 1.74 -2.33
CA ALA A 343 -41.48 1.98 -1.33
C ALA A 343 -40.14 2.43 -1.95
N PRO A 344 -39.42 3.36 -1.31
CA PRO A 344 -38.00 3.58 -1.58
C PRO A 344 -37.16 2.45 -0.99
N ALA A 345 -36.10 2.05 -1.70
CA ALA A 345 -35.19 0.97 -1.32
C ALA A 345 -34.54 1.22 0.06
N PRO A 346 -34.34 0.19 0.89
CA PRO A 346 -33.74 0.35 2.20
C PRO A 346 -32.24 0.66 2.08
N ALA A 347 -31.80 1.64 2.87
CA ALA A 347 -30.40 1.95 3.08
C ALA A 347 -29.65 0.72 3.62
N ALA A 348 -28.45 0.47 3.07
CA ALA A 348 -27.58 -0.59 3.52
C ALA A 348 -27.16 -0.38 4.98
N VAL A 349 -27.48 -1.37 5.82
CA VAL A 349 -27.04 -1.44 7.22
C VAL A 349 -25.51 -1.68 7.24
N PRO A 350 -24.73 -0.98 8.09
CA PRO A 350 -23.30 -1.27 8.24
C PRO A 350 -23.10 -2.69 8.77
N VAL A 351 -22.40 -3.53 8.01
CA VAL A 351 -21.99 -4.87 8.46
C VAL A 351 -20.93 -4.72 9.57
N PRO A 352 -21.09 -5.36 10.74
CA PRO A 352 -20.11 -5.27 11.82
C PRO A 352 -18.76 -5.83 11.40
N SER A 353 -17.68 -5.10 11.69
CA SER A 353 -16.32 -5.64 11.59
C SER A 353 -16.15 -6.85 12.52
N PRO A 354 -15.39 -7.89 12.14
CA PRO A 354 -15.15 -9.05 13.01
C PRO A 354 -14.52 -8.61 14.34
N LYS A 355 -15.03 -9.12 15.47
CA LYS A 355 -14.49 -8.84 16.82
C LYS A 355 -13.22 -9.64 17.13
N THR A 356 -12.90 -10.62 16.29
CA THR A 356 -11.72 -11.48 16.36
C THR A 356 -11.29 -11.81 14.94
N HIS A 357 -10.00 -11.61 14.64
CA HIS A 357 -9.44 -11.87 13.32
C HIS A 357 -8.81 -13.27 13.28
N PRO A 358 -9.07 -14.07 12.24
CA PRO A 358 -8.54 -15.43 12.12
C PRO A 358 -7.07 -15.50 11.69
N SER A 359 -6.35 -14.36 11.60
CA SER A 359 -4.89 -14.36 11.36
C SER A 359 -4.12 -15.20 12.40
N ALA A 360 -4.73 -15.48 13.56
CA ALA A 360 -4.17 -16.31 14.63
C ALA A 360 -4.54 -17.81 14.55
N SER A 361 -5.19 -18.30 13.48
CA SER A 361 -5.47 -19.73 13.34
C SER A 361 -4.18 -20.47 12.96
N SER A 362 -3.45 -20.90 14.00
CA SER A 362 -2.39 -21.91 13.94
C SER A 362 -2.94 -23.25 13.44
N GLY A 363 -3.24 -23.35 12.15
CA GLY A 363 -3.26 -24.62 11.45
C GLY A 363 -1.81 -25.06 11.29
N LYS A 364 -1.38 -26.07 12.04
CA LYS A 364 -0.15 -26.81 11.74
C LYS A 364 -0.26 -27.33 10.31
N MET A 365 0.25 -26.58 9.36
CA MET A 365 0.53 -27.08 8.03
C MET A 365 1.87 -27.80 8.15
N LEU A 366 1.81 -29.12 8.36
CA LEU A 366 2.97 -29.99 8.21
C LEU A 366 3.44 -29.83 6.76
N LEU A 367 4.47 -29.00 6.56
CA LEU A 367 5.27 -29.03 5.34
C LEU A 367 5.83 -30.46 5.19
N PRO A 368 5.66 -31.13 4.04
CA PRO A 368 6.37 -32.37 3.79
C PRO A 368 7.87 -32.05 3.71
N LEU A 369 8.67 -32.82 4.44
CA LEU A 369 10.13 -32.78 4.40
C LEU A 369 10.60 -33.03 2.95
N PHE A 370 11.11 -31.99 2.28
CA PHE A 370 11.51 -32.04 0.88
C PHE A 370 12.82 -32.81 0.60
N GLU A 371 13.48 -33.38 1.62
CA GLU A 371 14.78 -34.04 1.41
C GLU A 371 14.71 -35.50 0.99
N THR A 372 13.56 -36.18 1.08
CA THR A 372 13.47 -37.61 0.76
C THR A 372 12.93 -37.95 -0.63
N PHE A 373 12.36 -36.97 -1.35
CA PHE A 373 11.74 -37.22 -2.66
C PHE A 373 12.71 -37.14 -3.86
N VAL A 374 13.87 -36.51 -3.71
CA VAL A 374 14.84 -36.37 -4.81
C VAL A 374 15.61 -37.68 -5.08
N MET A 375 15.75 -38.55 -4.09
CA MET A 375 16.49 -39.82 -4.24
C MET A 375 15.70 -40.95 -4.93
N LEU A 376 14.37 -40.82 -5.06
CA LEU A 376 13.54 -41.85 -5.70
C LEU A 376 13.34 -41.64 -7.20
N ILE A 377 13.54 -40.42 -7.70
CA ILE A 377 13.39 -40.10 -9.13
C ILE A 377 14.68 -40.42 -9.92
N SER A 378 15.86 -40.35 -9.28
CA SER A 378 17.13 -40.69 -9.93
C SER A 378 17.33 -42.20 -10.14
N ALA A 379 16.74 -43.05 -9.31
CA ALA A 379 16.82 -44.51 -9.47
C ALA A 379 15.93 -45.04 -10.61
N SER A 380 14.83 -44.34 -10.92
CA SER A 380 13.88 -44.81 -11.95
C SER A 380 14.24 -44.39 -13.37
N THR A 381 15.08 -43.37 -13.55
CA THR A 381 15.57 -42.95 -14.88
C THR A 381 16.77 -43.77 -15.35
N ILE A 382 17.57 -44.36 -14.44
CA ILE A 382 18.71 -45.20 -14.79
C ILE A 382 18.27 -46.56 -15.37
N ASN A 383 17.11 -47.10 -14.97
CA ASN A 383 16.60 -48.36 -15.51
C ASN A 383 15.88 -48.25 -16.86
N LEU A 384 15.56 -47.04 -17.34
CA LEU A 384 14.93 -46.85 -18.66
C LEU A 384 15.95 -46.76 -19.81
N PHE A 385 17.23 -46.52 -19.51
CA PHE A 385 18.31 -46.39 -20.51
C PHE A 385 19.04 -47.71 -20.83
N VAL A 386 18.64 -48.85 -20.24
CA VAL A 386 19.24 -50.17 -20.50
C VAL A 386 18.32 -51.08 -21.34
N ALA A 387 17.14 -50.61 -21.74
CA ALA A 387 16.15 -51.43 -22.48
C ALA A 387 15.61 -50.77 -23.77
N LEU A 388 16.41 -49.94 -24.43
CA LEU A 388 16.11 -49.40 -25.77
C LEU A 388 17.33 -49.49 -26.69
#